data_AF-A0A6S7I402-F1
#
_entry.id   AF-A0A6S7I402-F1
#
_cell.length_a   1.000
_cell.length_b   1.000
_cell.length_c   1.000
_cell.angle_alpha   90.00
_cell.angle_beta   90.00
_cell.angle_gamma   90.00
#
_symmetry.space_group_name_H-M   'P 1'
#
loop_
_entity.id
_entity.type
_entity.pdbx_description
1 polymer ?
#
loop_
_entity_poly.entity_id
_entity_poly.type
_entity_poly.pdbx_seq_one_letter_code
_entity_poly.pdbx_strand_id
1 'polypeptide(L)'
;MKGKTKREKVILVFDEKDRRDFLTGFRKRKNARRKKAQEENQKKEEEKRKQLREEKREALRQHLEEYENHQANNTEIDEDLVEKPESVTHDFGQHTVTVSTITDEDMGRDFVTCAHPTEVQSKTTENRITSENHKQTTKNKFHRKKQFRKKAQKRKIQAMGDKKSLKQKQRGKRK
;
A
#
# COMPACT_ATOMS: atom_id res chain seq x y z
N MET A 1 -62.17 -33.11 -12.90
CA MET A 1 -61.26 -32.30 -12.05
C MET A 1 -60.16 -33.21 -11.50
N LYS A 2 -58.96 -33.21 -12.10
CA LYS A 2 -57.83 -34.02 -11.59
C LYS A 2 -57.28 -33.37 -10.32
N GLY A 3 -57.44 -34.04 -9.18
CA GLY A 3 -56.95 -33.56 -7.89
C GLY A 3 -55.42 -33.43 -7.89
N LYS A 4 -54.89 -32.31 -7.42
CA LYS A 4 -53.45 -32.09 -7.29
C LYS A 4 -52.89 -33.13 -6.31
N THR A 5 -51.96 -33.96 -6.77
CA THR A 5 -51.23 -34.94 -5.95
C THR A 5 -50.46 -34.20 -4.85
N LYS A 6 -50.56 -34.71 -3.61
CA LYS A 6 -49.89 -34.12 -2.44
C LYS A 6 -48.38 -34.32 -2.62
N ARG A 7 -47.59 -33.24 -2.46
CA ARG A 7 -46.13 -33.34 -2.48
C ARG A 7 -45.66 -34.11 -1.25
N GLU A 8 -44.77 -35.07 -1.47
CA GLU A 8 -44.16 -35.85 -0.41
C GLU A 8 -43.28 -34.97 0.49
N LYS A 9 -43.23 -35.31 1.78
CA LYS A 9 -42.45 -34.55 2.76
C LYS A 9 -40.97 -34.95 2.62
N VAL A 10 -40.11 -33.97 2.37
CA VAL A 10 -38.65 -34.18 2.35
C VAL A 10 -38.13 -34.17 3.80
N ILE A 11 -37.56 -35.28 4.23
CA ILE A 11 -36.93 -35.39 5.56
C ILE A 11 -35.45 -35.09 5.40
N LEU A 12 -35.02 -33.96 5.96
CA LEU A 12 -33.61 -33.57 6.04
C LEU A 12 -33.02 -34.12 7.34
N VAL A 13 -32.15 -35.12 7.21
CA VAL A 13 -31.33 -35.64 8.31
C VAL A 13 -29.93 -35.07 8.16
N PHE A 14 -29.45 -34.40 9.19
CA PHE A 14 -28.07 -33.92 9.23
C PHE A 14 -27.18 -34.99 9.84
N ASP A 15 -25.98 -35.15 9.30
CA ASP A 15 -24.94 -35.88 9.99
C ASP A 15 -24.57 -35.13 11.28
N GLU A 16 -24.64 -35.81 12.41
CA GLU A 16 -24.43 -35.19 13.72
C GLU A 16 -23.02 -34.64 13.87
N LYS A 17 -22.03 -35.28 13.24
CA LYS A 17 -20.64 -34.85 13.30
C LYS A 17 -20.46 -33.50 12.61
N ASP A 18 -20.94 -33.39 11.38
CA ASP A 18 -20.92 -32.15 10.61
C ASP A 18 -21.74 -31.06 11.27
N ARG A 19 -22.89 -31.41 11.87
CA ARG A 19 -23.68 -30.48 12.66
C ARG A 19 -22.91 -29.92 13.86
N ARG A 20 -22.21 -30.78 14.61
CA ARG A 20 -21.38 -30.37 15.76
C ARG A 20 -20.22 -29.49 15.32
N ASP A 21 -19.54 -29.85 14.22
CA ASP A 21 -18.46 -29.05 13.66
C ASP A 21 -18.96 -27.71 13.09
N PHE A 22 -20.14 -27.69 12.49
CA PHE A 22 -20.76 -26.46 12.04
C PHE A 22 -21.11 -25.56 13.24
N LEU A 23 -21.74 -26.09 14.28
CA LEU A 23 -22.14 -25.30 15.45
C LEU A 23 -20.94 -24.85 16.31
N THR A 24 -19.86 -25.61 16.41
CA THR A 24 -18.72 -25.25 17.27
C THR A 24 -17.56 -24.59 16.49
N GLY A 25 -17.48 -24.84 15.18
CA GLY A 25 -16.41 -24.40 14.28
C GLY A 25 -16.39 -22.92 13.91
N PHE A 26 -17.11 -22.04 14.62
CA PHE A 26 -17.13 -20.60 14.34
C PHE A 26 -15.74 -19.96 14.32
N ARG A 27 -14.84 -20.39 15.22
CA ARG A 27 -13.45 -19.89 15.24
C ARG A 27 -12.68 -20.33 13.99
N LYS A 28 -12.83 -21.60 13.57
CA LYS A 28 -12.26 -22.14 12.32
C LYS A 28 -12.75 -21.31 11.12
N ARG A 29 -14.07 -21.11 10.98
CA ARG A 29 -14.65 -20.32 9.90
C ARG A 29 -14.25 -18.85 9.93
N LYS A 30 -14.18 -18.23 11.12
CA LYS A 30 -13.73 -16.84 11.27
C LYS A 30 -12.27 -16.69 10.83
N ASN A 31 -11.41 -17.65 11.16
CA ASN A 31 -10.03 -17.65 10.71
C ASN A 31 -9.92 -17.90 9.20
N ALA A 32 -10.69 -18.84 8.65
CA ALA A 32 -10.74 -19.08 7.20
C ALA A 32 -11.16 -17.82 6.43
N ARG A 33 -12.21 -17.12 6.86
CA ARG A 33 -12.62 -15.84 6.26
C ARG A 33 -11.54 -14.77 6.35
N ARG A 34 -10.85 -14.66 7.49
CA ARG A 34 -9.75 -13.71 7.67
C ARG A 34 -8.58 -14.02 6.73
N LYS A 35 -8.20 -15.30 6.62
CA LYS A 35 -7.12 -15.74 5.74
C LYS A 35 -7.47 -15.46 4.27
N LYS A 36 -8.69 -15.82 3.85
CA LYS A 36 -9.19 -15.52 2.50
C LYS A 36 -9.14 -14.02 2.18
N ALA A 37 -9.62 -13.17 3.09
CA ALA A 37 -9.56 -11.72 2.89
C ALA A 37 -8.12 -11.18 2.85
N GLN A 38 -7.19 -11.78 3.61
CA GLN A 38 -5.77 -11.42 3.55
C GLN A 38 -5.14 -11.81 2.22
N GLU A 39 -5.39 -13.03 1.75
CA GLU A 39 -4.90 -13.54 0.46
C GLU A 39 -5.47 -12.71 -0.70
N GLU A 40 -6.75 -12.38 -0.69
CA GLU A 40 -7.38 -11.52 -1.70
C GLU A 40 -6.76 -10.11 -1.72
N ASN A 41 -6.45 -9.54 -0.55
CA ASN A 41 -5.79 -8.23 -0.48
C ASN A 41 -4.35 -8.28 -0.97
N GLN A 42 -3.59 -9.31 -0.61
CA GLN A 42 -2.21 -9.52 -1.09
C GLN A 42 -2.19 -9.67 -2.61
N LYS A 43 -3.09 -10.49 -3.16
CA LYS A 43 -3.20 -10.68 -4.61
C LYS A 43 -3.48 -9.37 -5.34
N LYS A 44 -4.41 -8.55 -4.83
CA LYS A 44 -4.72 -7.23 -5.39
C LYS A 44 -3.52 -6.27 -5.33
N GLU A 45 -2.72 -6.33 -4.28
CA GLU A 45 -1.53 -5.50 -4.15
C GLU A 45 -0.43 -5.93 -5.13
N GLU A 46 -0.22 -7.23 -5.30
CA GLU A 46 0.71 -7.80 -6.27
C GLU A 46 0.31 -7.49 -7.72
N GLU A 47 -0.97 -7.62 -8.06
CA GLU A 47 -1.51 -7.26 -9.38
C GLU A 47 -1.28 -5.79 -9.70
N LYS A 48 -1.57 -4.88 -8.75
CA LYS A 48 -1.30 -3.44 -8.92
C LYS A 48 0.19 -3.15 -9.11
N ARG A 49 1.05 -3.83 -8.33
CA ARG A 49 2.51 -3.68 -8.48
C ARG A 49 2.99 -4.17 -9.84
N LYS A 50 2.39 -5.25 -10.36
CA LYS A 50 2.71 -5.79 -11.68
C LYS A 50 2.30 -4.80 -12.77
N GLN A 51 1.07 -4.28 -12.72
CA GLN A 51 0.57 -3.27 -13.65
C GLN A 51 1.48 -2.04 -13.69
N LEU A 52 1.84 -1.49 -12.51
CA LEU A 52 2.73 -0.33 -12.44
C LEU A 52 4.14 -0.59 -12.98
N ARG A 53 4.64 -1.84 -12.92
CA ARG A 53 5.91 -2.20 -13.54
C ARG A 53 5.80 -2.32 -15.06
N GLU A 54 4.68 -2.83 -15.54
CA GLU A 54 4.37 -2.98 -16.95
C GLU A 54 4.19 -1.61 -17.61
N GLU A 55 3.37 -0.74 -17.03
CA GLU A 55 3.21 0.66 -17.44
C GLU A 55 4.55 1.40 -17.52
N LYS A 56 5.41 1.25 -16.49
CA LYS A 56 6.75 1.86 -16.50
C LYS A 56 7.64 1.32 -17.62
N ARG A 57 7.54 0.02 -17.91
CA ARG A 57 8.32 -0.62 -18.97
C ARG A 57 7.83 -0.17 -20.34
N GLU A 58 6.53 -0.07 -20.53
CA GLU A 58 5.91 0.43 -21.76
C GLU A 58 6.25 1.89 -22.00
N ALA A 59 6.15 2.74 -20.97
CA ALA A 59 6.55 4.15 -21.06
C ALA A 59 8.04 4.31 -21.43
N LEU A 60 8.92 3.51 -20.83
CA LEU A 60 10.35 3.51 -21.20
C LEU A 60 10.56 3.05 -22.64
N ARG A 61 9.83 2.02 -23.08
CA ARG A 61 9.91 1.54 -24.46
C ARG A 61 9.47 2.61 -25.46
N GLN A 62 8.35 3.29 -25.17
CA GLN A 62 7.85 4.39 -26.01
C GLN A 62 8.86 5.53 -26.08
N HIS A 63 9.44 5.95 -24.96
CA HIS A 63 10.47 6.99 -24.95
C HIS A 63 11.72 6.61 -25.76
N LEU A 64 12.14 5.34 -25.69
CA LEU A 64 13.27 4.86 -26.49
C LEU A 64 12.95 4.86 -28.00
N GLU A 65 11.74 4.43 -28.37
CA GLU A 65 11.27 4.45 -29.76
C GLU A 65 11.13 5.89 -30.30
N GLU A 66 10.62 6.82 -29.48
CA GLU A 66 10.58 8.24 -29.80
C GLU A 66 11.98 8.82 -30.00
N TYR A 67 12.93 8.50 -29.13
CA TYR A 67 14.33 8.93 -29.26
C TYR A 67 14.99 8.37 -30.54
N GLU A 68 14.76 7.10 -30.86
CA GLU A 68 15.27 6.47 -32.08
C GLU A 68 14.69 7.13 -33.33
N ASN A 69 13.38 7.40 -33.35
CA ASN A 69 12.73 8.11 -34.44
C ASN A 69 13.25 9.55 -34.59
N HIS A 70 13.46 10.28 -33.49
CA HIS A 70 14.06 11.62 -33.54
C HIS A 70 15.50 11.60 -34.05
N GLN A 71 16.32 10.64 -33.64
CA GLN A 71 17.67 10.50 -34.19
C GLN A 71 17.65 10.21 -35.69
N ALA A 72 16.80 9.28 -36.14
CA ALA A 72 16.69 8.96 -37.55
C ALA A 72 16.27 10.17 -38.40
N ASN A 73 15.33 10.98 -37.91
CA ASN A 73 14.92 12.21 -38.58
C ASN A 73 16.01 13.30 -38.57
N ASN A 74 16.80 13.40 -37.48
CA ASN A 74 17.88 14.38 -37.40
C ASN A 74 19.07 14.01 -38.30
N THR A 75 19.34 12.73 -38.55
CA THR A 75 20.37 12.31 -39.53
C THR A 75 20.01 12.63 -40.98
N GLU A 76 18.75 12.95 -41.27
CA GLU A 76 18.33 13.45 -42.60
C GLU A 76 18.48 14.97 -42.74
N ILE A 77 18.78 15.69 -41.65
CA ILE A 77 19.09 17.13 -41.69
C ILE A 77 20.58 17.26 -42.03
N ASP A 78 20.87 17.72 -43.24
CA ASP A 78 22.22 17.86 -43.80
C ASP A 78 23.26 18.35 -42.77
N GLU A 79 24.38 17.62 -42.66
CA GLU A 79 25.55 17.94 -41.82
C GLU A 79 26.12 19.35 -42.09
N ASP A 80 25.72 19.98 -43.20
CA ASP A 80 26.13 21.32 -43.63
C ASP A 80 25.36 22.46 -42.92
N LEU A 81 24.30 22.18 -42.15
CA LEU A 81 23.51 23.17 -41.40
C LEU A 81 23.85 23.24 -39.91
N VAL A 82 24.89 22.55 -39.45
CA VAL A 82 25.42 22.77 -38.09
C VAL A 82 26.33 24.00 -38.15
N GLU A 83 25.74 25.18 -37.96
CA GLU A 83 26.45 26.46 -37.82
C GLU A 83 27.53 26.30 -36.73
N LYS A 84 28.80 26.42 -37.14
CA LYS A 84 29.91 26.49 -36.18
C LYS A 84 29.62 27.64 -35.21
N PRO A 85 29.76 27.44 -33.89
CA PRO A 85 29.49 28.50 -32.93
C PRO A 85 30.42 29.68 -33.23
N GLU A 86 29.82 30.81 -33.57
CA GLU A 86 30.55 32.05 -33.83
C GLU A 86 31.20 32.49 -32.51
N SER A 87 32.53 32.29 -32.41
CA SER A 87 33.32 32.78 -31.28
C SER A 87 33.99 34.08 -31.67
N VAL A 88 33.75 35.12 -30.87
CA VAL A 88 34.33 36.45 -31.07
C VAL A 88 35.44 36.65 -30.05
N THR A 89 36.66 36.90 -30.52
CA THR A 89 37.82 37.15 -29.66
C THR A 89 38.16 38.62 -29.67
N HIS A 90 38.24 39.22 -28.49
CA HIS A 90 38.61 40.62 -28.28
C HIS A 90 39.97 40.68 -27.57
N ASP A 91 40.92 41.39 -28.18
CA ASP A 91 42.24 41.64 -27.62
C ASP A 91 42.33 43.04 -27.02
N PHE A 92 42.63 43.12 -25.72
CA PHE A 92 42.78 44.37 -24.99
C PHE A 92 44.26 44.67 -24.68
N GLY A 93 45.19 43.96 -25.31
CA GLY A 93 46.64 44.19 -25.24
C GLY A 93 47.31 43.66 -23.97
N GLN A 94 46.64 43.68 -22.81
CA GLN A 94 47.12 43.06 -21.57
C GLN A 94 46.52 41.67 -21.34
N HIS A 95 45.35 41.41 -21.92
CA HIS A 95 44.64 40.13 -21.84
C HIS A 95 43.69 40.01 -23.03
N THR A 96 43.35 38.76 -23.35
CA THR A 96 42.45 38.41 -24.45
C THR A 96 41.22 37.75 -23.87
N VAL A 97 40.04 38.18 -24.31
CA VAL A 97 38.74 37.61 -23.90
C VAL A 97 38.08 36.98 -25.12
N THR A 98 37.79 35.69 -25.05
CA THR A 98 37.01 34.97 -26.05
C THR A 98 35.60 34.77 -25.55
N VAL A 99 34.62 35.31 -26.27
CA VAL A 99 33.19 35.12 -25.99
C VAL A 99 32.65 34.11 -27.01
N SER A 100 32.20 32.97 -26.50
CA SER A 100 31.54 31.93 -27.28
C SER A 100 30.11 31.77 -26.79
N THR A 101 29.17 31.65 -27.72
CA THR A 101 27.78 31.30 -27.39
C THR A 101 27.75 29.85 -26.93
N ILE A 102 27.29 29.60 -25.70
CA ILE A 102 27.18 28.26 -25.13
C ILE A 102 25.76 27.76 -25.41
N THR A 103 25.64 26.61 -26.07
CA THR A 103 24.36 25.93 -26.32
C THR A 103 24.10 24.81 -25.31
N ASP A 104 22.86 24.30 -25.26
CA ASP A 104 22.50 23.19 -24.35
C ASP A 104 23.33 21.91 -24.58
N GLU A 105 23.87 21.75 -25.80
CA GLU A 105 24.75 20.63 -26.16
C GLU A 105 26.16 20.77 -25.55
N ASP A 106 26.66 22.01 -25.40
CA ASP A 106 27.98 22.31 -24.83
C ASP A 106 28.02 22.14 -23.30
N MET A 107 26.86 22.30 -22.64
CA MET A 107 26.76 22.23 -21.18
C MET A 107 26.78 20.80 -20.63
N GLY A 108 26.86 19.79 -21.49
CA GLY A 108 26.85 18.37 -21.12
C GLY A 108 25.51 17.94 -20.53
N ARG A 109 25.08 16.71 -20.84
CA ARG A 109 23.82 16.15 -20.32
C ARG A 109 23.72 16.18 -18.79
N ASP A 110 24.85 16.28 -18.08
CA ASP A 110 24.93 16.27 -16.63
C ASP A 110 24.39 17.57 -15.97
N PHE A 111 24.43 18.72 -16.67
CA PHE A 111 23.94 19.99 -16.11
C PHE A 111 22.40 20.07 -16.05
N VAL A 112 21.70 19.41 -16.98
CA VAL A 112 20.24 19.52 -17.15
C VAL A 112 19.44 18.51 -16.30
N THR A 113 20.09 17.51 -15.67
CA THR A 113 19.36 16.47 -14.91
C THR A 113 18.86 16.87 -13.52
N CYS A 114 19.13 18.08 -13.04
CA CYS A 114 18.66 18.54 -11.72
C CYS A 114 17.27 19.21 -11.72
N ALA A 115 16.63 19.40 -12.87
CA ALA A 115 15.31 20.03 -12.93
C ALA A 115 14.38 19.29 -13.89
N HIS A 116 13.83 18.16 -13.45
CA HIS A 116 12.52 17.75 -13.96
C HIS A 116 11.48 18.67 -13.32
N PRO A 117 10.80 19.58 -14.06
CA PRO A 117 9.54 20.10 -13.58
C PRO A 117 8.57 18.92 -13.62
N THR A 118 8.17 18.44 -12.45
CA THR A 118 6.94 17.66 -12.35
C THR A 118 5.82 18.60 -12.75
N GLU A 119 5.29 18.46 -13.97
CA GLU A 119 4.05 19.10 -14.35
C GLU A 119 2.95 18.58 -13.41
N VAL A 120 2.66 19.38 -12.40
CA VAL A 120 1.48 19.23 -11.57
C VAL A 120 0.29 19.68 -12.42
N GLN A 121 -0.24 18.77 -13.22
CA GLN A 121 -1.59 18.94 -13.74
C GLN A 121 -2.59 18.81 -12.60
N SER A 122 -3.08 19.96 -12.16
CA SER A 122 -4.19 20.06 -11.24
C SER A 122 -5.50 19.84 -11.99
N LYS A 123 -6.20 18.75 -11.66
CA LYS A 123 -7.65 18.67 -11.37
C LYS A 123 -8.15 17.22 -11.48
N THR A 124 -8.21 16.56 -10.33
CA THR A 124 -9.42 15.84 -9.92
C THR A 124 -9.37 15.73 -8.41
N THR A 125 -10.42 16.25 -7.78
CA THR A 125 -10.68 16.14 -6.34
C THR A 125 -10.86 14.67 -5.98
N GLU A 126 -9.80 14.02 -5.52
CA GLU A 126 -9.94 12.77 -4.77
C GLU A 126 -9.07 12.84 -3.51
N ASN A 127 -9.74 12.59 -2.40
CA ASN A 127 -9.19 12.56 -1.06
C ASN A 127 -7.87 11.76 -1.03
N ARG A 128 -6.75 12.47 -0.87
CA ARG A 128 -5.47 11.90 -0.47
C ARG A 128 -5.63 11.33 0.94
N ILE A 129 -6.12 10.10 1.03
CA ILE A 129 -6.01 9.29 2.24
C ILE A 129 -4.53 8.92 2.32
N THR A 130 -3.75 9.78 2.97
CA THR A 130 -2.40 9.44 3.39
C THR A 130 -2.47 8.18 4.25
N SER A 131 -1.72 7.15 3.84
CA SER A 131 -1.56 5.89 4.56
C SER A 131 -0.77 6.03 5.87
N GLU A 132 -0.67 7.24 6.43
CA GLU A 132 -0.06 7.51 7.74
C GLU A 132 -0.95 7.09 8.92
N ASN A 133 -2.22 6.80 8.68
CA ASN A 133 -3.12 6.33 9.75
C ASN A 133 -3.03 4.84 10.09
N HIS A 134 -2.19 4.03 9.43
CA HIS A 134 -2.05 2.62 9.80
C HIS A 134 -1.10 2.32 10.98
N LYS A 135 -0.32 3.31 11.44
CA LYS A 135 0.54 3.18 12.63
C LYS A 135 -0.07 3.69 13.94
N GLN A 136 -1.19 4.42 13.92
CA GLN A 136 -1.81 4.91 15.16
C GLN A 136 -2.74 3.90 15.85
N THR A 137 -3.24 2.88 15.13
CA THR A 137 -4.13 1.86 15.73
C THR A 137 -3.40 0.79 16.54
N THR A 138 -2.07 0.67 16.38
CA THR A 138 -1.25 -0.32 17.11
C THR A 138 -0.79 0.19 18.47
N LYS A 139 -0.54 1.50 18.63
CA LYS A 139 -0.22 2.13 19.93
C LYS A 139 -1.41 2.08 20.89
N ASN A 140 -2.63 2.32 20.39
CA ASN A 140 -3.87 2.22 21.19
C ASN A 140 -4.25 0.77 21.58
N LYS A 141 -3.87 -0.25 20.81
CA LYS A 141 -4.06 -1.67 21.18
C LYS A 141 -3.18 -2.09 22.37
N PHE A 142 -1.97 -1.55 22.48
CA PHE A 142 -1.05 -1.86 23.58
C PHE A 142 -1.54 -1.27 24.91
N HIS A 143 -2.03 -0.03 24.90
CA HIS A 143 -2.65 0.60 26.07
C HIS A 143 -3.94 -0.11 26.50
N ARG A 144 -4.83 -0.51 25.56
CA ARG A 144 -6.04 -1.29 25.89
C ARG A 144 -5.71 -2.64 26.56
N LYS A 145 -4.73 -3.39 26.04
CA LYS A 145 -4.28 -4.67 26.66
C LYS A 145 -3.72 -4.46 28.09
N LYS A 146 -3.00 -3.37 28.35
CA LYS A 146 -2.47 -3.04 29.69
C LYS A 146 -3.60 -2.72 30.67
N GLN A 147 -4.65 -2.02 30.23
CA GLN A 147 -5.84 -1.71 31.07
C GLN A 147 -6.67 -2.96 31.40
N PHE A 148 -6.85 -3.88 30.45
CA PHE A 148 -7.56 -5.14 30.72
C PHE A 148 -6.79 -6.06 31.69
N ARG A 149 -5.45 -6.08 31.64
CA ARG A 149 -4.62 -6.85 32.60
C ARG A 149 -4.73 -6.31 34.04
N LYS A 150 -4.72 -4.99 34.22
CA LYS A 150 -4.90 -4.36 35.55
C LYS A 150 -6.30 -4.64 36.12
N LYS A 151 -7.36 -4.58 35.30
CA LYS A 151 -8.74 -4.89 35.73
C LYS A 151 -8.91 -6.37 36.11
N ALA A 152 -8.28 -7.28 35.38
CA ALA A 152 -8.29 -8.71 35.70
C ALA A 152 -7.52 -9.04 37.00
N GLN A 153 -6.36 -8.39 37.23
CA GLN A 153 -5.60 -8.53 38.48
C GLN A 153 -6.37 -7.98 39.69
N LYS A 154 -7.04 -6.82 39.56
CA LYS A 154 -7.86 -6.25 40.64
C LYS A 154 -9.04 -7.17 41.03
N ARG A 155 -9.71 -7.78 40.04
CA ARG A 155 -10.77 -8.78 40.28
C ARG A 155 -10.24 -10.04 40.97
N LYS A 156 -9.02 -10.48 40.65
CA LYS A 156 -8.39 -11.65 41.28
C LYS A 156 -8.03 -11.37 42.75
N ILE A 157 -7.58 -10.16 43.07
CA ILE A 157 -7.28 -9.74 44.45
C ILE A 157 -8.57 -9.60 45.27
N GLN A 158 -9.63 -8.99 44.74
CA GLN A 158 -10.95 -8.94 45.39
C GLN A 158 -11.51 -10.34 45.66
N ALA A 159 -11.51 -11.23 44.67
CA ALA A 159 -12.00 -12.59 44.84
C ALA A 159 -11.19 -13.43 45.85
N MET A 160 -9.93 -13.09 46.11
CA MET A 160 -9.15 -13.72 47.18
C MET A 160 -9.43 -13.11 48.56
N GLY A 161 -9.71 -11.80 48.64
CA GLY A 161 -10.16 -11.12 49.86
C GLY A 161 -11.51 -11.68 50.35
N ASP A 162 -12.46 -11.85 49.43
CA ASP A 162 -13.80 -12.37 49.74
C ASP A 162 -13.76 -13.84 50.19
N LYS A 163 -12.85 -14.65 49.66
CA LYS A 163 -12.67 -16.05 50.09
C LYS A 163 -12.03 -16.17 51.47
N LYS A 164 -11.15 -15.25 51.85
CA LYS A 164 -10.56 -15.20 53.19
C LYS A 164 -11.57 -14.74 54.24
N SER A 165 -12.40 -13.74 53.93
CA SER A 165 -13.46 -13.28 54.83
C SER A 165 -14.56 -14.34 55.02
N LEU A 166 -14.92 -15.10 53.98
CA LEU A 166 -15.88 -16.21 54.08
C LEU A 166 -15.35 -17.35 54.99
N LYS A 167 -14.06 -17.71 54.85
CA LYS A 167 -13.43 -18.73 55.72
C LYS A 167 -13.34 -18.28 57.18
N GLN A 168 -13.10 -17.00 57.45
CA GLN A 168 -13.08 -16.45 58.81
C GLN A 168 -14.49 -16.47 59.44
N LYS A 169 -15.54 -16.15 58.67
CA LYS A 169 -16.95 -16.22 59.11
C LYS A 169 -17.40 -17.65 59.42
N GLN A 170 -16.89 -18.65 58.70
CA GLN A 170 -17.20 -20.07 58.97
C GLN A 170 -16.47 -20.63 60.19
N ARG A 171 -15.30 -20.10 60.57
CA ARG A 171 -14.58 -20.52 61.77
C ARG A 171 -15.17 -19.92 63.07
N GLY A 172 -15.77 -18.73 63.01
CA GLY A 172 -16.43 -18.10 64.18
C GLY A 172 -17.81 -18.67 64.52
N LYS A 173 -18.44 -19.44 63.63
CA LYS A 173 -19.74 -20.11 63.86
C LYS A 173 -19.61 -21.55 64.39
N ARG A 174 -18.39 -21.99 64.69
CA ARG A 174 -18.08 -23.29 65.29
C ARG A 174 -17.56 -23.06 66.70
N LYS A 175 -18.43 -22.55 67.57
CA LYS A 175 -18.36 -22.62 69.02
C LYS A 175 -19.78 -22.74 69.52
#